data_AF-A0AAV1SH49-F1
#
_entry.id   AF-A0AAV1SH49-F1
#
_cell.length_a   1.000
_cell.length_b   1.000
_cell.length_c   1.000
_cell.angle_alpha   90.00
_cell.angle_beta   90.00
_cell.angle_gamma   90.00
#
_symmetry.space_group_name_H-M   'P 1'
#
loop_
_entity.id
_entity.type
_entity.pdbx_description
1 polymer ?
#
loop_
_entity_poly.entity_id
_entity_poly.type
_entity_poly.pdbx_seq_one_letter_code
_entity_poly.pdbx_strand_id
1 'polypeptide(L)'
;MVVTARGRHKSRLAQAVRAFDHRILASSECDILTYDHKALVIDGKRRVLQSGSVHYPRTIPEVWPEIIRKSKEGGLDVIETYVFWNYHEPVKGQVDGHDSPPVHSISHLEFSIMEVDIVEMACMVQCFSSSIGLPADCRFDLVRFVKTVQEAGLFVHLRIGPYACAEWNYGGFPLWLHFIPGVQFRTTNDIFKNAMKSFLTKIVNLMKEENLFASQGGPIILAQVENEYGNVEWAYGVGGELYVKWAAETAISLNTTVPWVMCAQNDAPDPIINTCNGFYCDQFSPNSPSKPKMWTENYSGWFLAFGYAVPYRPVEDLAFSVARFFECGGIFQNYYMYFGGTNFGRTAGGPLVATSYDYDAPIDEYGFIRQPKWGHLHDLHSAIKQCEEYLVSSDPVHQQLGHNLEAHVYYKPSNNCAAFLANFDSSSDASVTFNGNSYFLPAWSVSILPDCKNVIFNTAKVVTQRHIGDASFARSTTVDGILGATSPWSWYNEEVGIWGNNSYTKPGLLEQINTTKDTSDFLWYSTR
;
A
#
# COMPACT_ATOMS: atom_id res chain seq x y z
N MET A 1 -16.54 -47.94 72.20
CA MET A 1 -16.28 -48.46 70.84
C MET A 1 -16.72 -47.38 69.87
N VAL A 2 -15.75 -46.82 69.16
CA VAL A 2 -15.89 -45.66 68.27
C VAL A 2 -16.61 -46.09 66.98
N VAL A 3 -17.68 -45.40 66.58
CA VAL A 3 -18.10 -45.30 65.17
C VAL A 3 -18.46 -43.85 64.90
N THR A 4 -17.64 -43.20 64.09
CA THR A 4 -17.60 -41.77 63.81
C THR A 4 -18.68 -41.30 62.84
N ALA A 5 -19.09 -40.05 63.03
CA ALA A 5 -20.05 -39.32 62.22
C ALA A 5 -19.41 -38.54 61.06
N ARG A 6 -20.27 -38.22 60.06
CA ARG A 6 -20.40 -37.00 59.22
C ARG A 6 -20.23 -37.20 57.71
N GLY A 7 -21.16 -36.60 56.96
CA GLY A 7 -20.97 -36.26 55.54
C GLY A 7 -22.24 -36.01 54.72
N ARG A 8 -23.05 -34.99 55.04
CA ARG A 8 -24.01 -34.38 54.10
C ARG A 8 -23.24 -33.56 53.06
N HIS A 9 -23.54 -33.74 51.76
CA HIS A 9 -23.63 -32.71 50.71
C HIS A 9 -23.52 -33.33 49.30
N LYS A 10 -24.64 -33.80 48.74
CA LYS A 10 -24.81 -33.99 47.28
C LYS A 10 -26.28 -33.79 46.91
N SER A 11 -26.77 -32.54 46.86
CA SER A 11 -28.08 -32.22 46.28
C SER A 11 -28.31 -30.74 45.93
N ARG A 12 -27.28 -29.96 45.55
CA ARG A 12 -27.47 -28.55 45.13
C ARG A 12 -26.61 -28.06 43.95
N LEU A 13 -26.01 -28.95 43.15
CA LEU A 13 -25.25 -28.53 41.95
C LEU A 13 -25.85 -28.96 40.60
N ALA A 14 -26.91 -29.79 40.59
CA ALA A 14 -27.50 -30.30 39.35
C ALA A 14 -28.78 -29.57 38.88
N GLN A 15 -29.18 -28.50 39.58
CA GLN A 15 -30.38 -27.71 39.25
C GLN A 15 -30.10 -26.20 39.05
N ALA A 16 -28.84 -25.80 38.97
CA ALA A 16 -28.43 -24.41 38.70
C ALA A 16 -27.82 -24.21 37.29
N VAL A 17 -27.81 -25.24 36.43
CA VAL A 17 -27.19 -25.19 35.08
C VAL A 17 -28.23 -25.25 33.95
N ARG A 18 -29.53 -25.09 34.25
CA ARG A 18 -30.59 -25.07 33.21
C ARG A 18 -31.65 -23.98 33.43
N ALA A 19 -31.22 -22.80 33.89
CA ALA A 19 -32.08 -21.61 33.98
C ALA A 19 -31.28 -20.31 33.85
N PHE A 20 -30.23 -20.32 33.04
CA PHE A 20 -29.55 -19.11 32.55
C PHE A 20 -29.51 -19.18 31.03
N ASP A 21 -30.69 -19.29 30.43
CA ASP A 21 -30.89 -19.07 29.01
C ASP A 21 -32.14 -18.21 28.84
N HIS A 22 -32.02 -17.22 27.95
CA HIS A 22 -32.95 -16.13 27.66
C HIS A 22 -33.18 -15.08 28.74
N ARG A 23 -32.26 -14.10 28.83
CA ARG A 23 -32.52 -12.64 28.91
C ARG A 23 -31.31 -11.91 29.49
N ILE A 24 -30.21 -11.80 28.75
CA ILE A 24 -29.28 -10.66 28.85
C ILE A 24 -28.75 -10.41 27.43
N LEU A 25 -29.18 -9.27 26.89
CA LEU A 25 -28.58 -8.50 25.80
C LEU A 25 -28.45 -9.21 24.45
N ALA A 26 -29.42 -8.94 23.58
CA ALA A 26 -29.06 -8.50 22.24
C ALA A 26 -28.13 -7.28 22.42
N SER A 27 -26.82 -7.51 22.53
CA SER A 27 -25.87 -6.48 22.16
C SER A 27 -26.07 -6.30 20.66
N SER A 28 -26.47 -5.09 20.27
CA SER A 28 -26.25 -4.60 18.91
C SER A 28 -24.93 -5.15 18.38
N GLU A 29 -24.91 -5.69 17.16
CA GLU A 29 -23.67 -5.91 16.42
C GLU A 29 -22.79 -4.67 16.64
N CYS A 30 -21.76 -4.82 17.46
CA CYS A 30 -20.80 -3.75 17.66
C CYS A 30 -19.94 -3.87 16.42
N ASP A 31 -20.25 -3.08 15.39
CA ASP A 31 -19.46 -3.03 14.17
C ASP A 31 -18.00 -2.80 14.58
N ILE A 32 -17.18 -3.85 14.44
CA ILE A 32 -15.75 -3.85 14.79
C ILE A 32 -15.03 -2.75 14.00
N LEU A 33 -15.58 -2.40 12.84
CA LEU A 33 -15.06 -1.38 11.95
C LEU A 33 -16.19 -0.65 11.20
N THR A 34 -16.21 0.68 11.30
CA THR A 34 -17.12 1.55 10.55
C THR A 34 -16.43 2.90 10.28
N TYR A 35 -17.16 3.88 9.76
CA TYR A 35 -16.68 5.25 9.63
C TYR A 35 -17.82 6.26 9.88
N ASP A 36 -17.44 7.49 10.19
CA ASP A 36 -18.35 8.62 10.20
C ASP A 36 -17.72 9.82 9.49
N HIS A 37 -18.36 11.00 9.57
CA HIS A 37 -17.87 12.24 8.97
C HIS A 37 -16.43 12.59 9.38
N LYS A 38 -15.95 12.03 10.50
CA LYS A 38 -14.68 12.43 11.09
C LYS A 38 -13.57 11.42 10.85
N ALA A 39 -13.83 10.13 11.08
CA ALA A 39 -12.78 9.12 11.08
C ALA A 39 -13.29 7.72 10.73
N LEU A 40 -12.34 6.83 10.44
CA LEU A 40 -12.56 5.40 10.65
C LEU A 40 -12.73 5.14 12.16
N VAL A 41 -13.72 4.32 12.49
CA VAL A 41 -14.02 3.88 13.87
C VAL A 41 -13.63 2.41 13.97
N ILE A 42 -12.57 2.13 14.70
CA ILE A 42 -12.01 0.79 14.91
C ILE A 42 -12.22 0.43 16.38
N ASP A 43 -12.87 -0.70 16.65
CA ASP A 43 -13.24 -1.14 18.00
C ASP A 43 -13.98 -0.05 18.81
N GLY A 44 -14.91 0.64 18.15
CA GLY A 44 -15.70 1.73 18.73
C GLY A 44 -14.92 3.02 18.99
N LYS A 45 -13.67 3.14 18.53
CA LYS A 45 -12.84 4.34 18.68
C LYS A 45 -12.49 4.94 17.33
N ARG A 46 -12.76 6.24 17.16
CA ARG A 46 -12.21 7.02 16.05
C ARG A 46 -10.68 7.02 16.13
N ARG A 47 -10.01 6.86 14.98
CA ARG A 47 -8.54 6.79 14.89
C ARG A 47 -7.99 7.81 13.92
N VAL A 48 -6.85 8.40 14.28
CA VAL A 48 -5.96 9.07 13.33
C VAL A 48 -4.94 8.04 12.85
N LEU A 49 -4.82 7.83 11.55
CA LEU A 49 -4.02 6.73 10.99
C LEU A 49 -2.91 7.27 10.10
N GLN A 50 -1.68 6.88 10.43
CA GLN A 50 -0.50 7.03 9.57
C GLN A 50 -0.28 5.73 8.81
N SER A 51 -0.21 5.81 7.49
CA SER A 51 -0.08 4.66 6.59
C SER A 51 1.15 4.79 5.70
N GLY A 52 1.67 3.68 5.22
CA GLY A 52 2.77 3.68 4.25
C GLY A 52 2.68 2.51 3.28
N SER A 53 2.96 2.80 2.00
CA SER A 53 2.91 1.79 0.95
C SER A 53 4.16 0.92 0.96
N VAL A 54 3.94 -0.40 0.96
CA VAL A 54 4.98 -1.44 0.82
C VAL A 54 4.42 -2.51 -0.11
N HIS A 55 4.92 -2.57 -1.35
CA HIS A 55 4.45 -3.54 -2.33
C HIS A 55 5.17 -4.88 -2.15
N TYR A 56 4.44 -5.90 -1.73
CA TYR A 56 4.99 -7.21 -1.40
C TYR A 56 5.90 -7.81 -2.48
N PRO A 57 5.62 -7.69 -3.81
CA PRO A 57 6.51 -8.23 -4.82
C PRO A 57 7.69 -7.32 -5.17
N ARG A 58 7.83 -6.14 -4.58
CA ARG A 58 9.01 -5.27 -4.80
C ARG A 58 10.14 -5.54 -3.80
N THR A 59 10.00 -6.58 -2.99
CA THR A 59 11.07 -7.16 -2.18
C THR A 59 10.81 -8.66 -2.00
N ILE A 60 11.71 -9.35 -1.29
CA ILE A 60 11.63 -10.80 -1.05
C ILE A 60 10.98 -11.12 0.30
N PRO A 61 10.34 -12.29 0.47
CA PRO A 61 9.66 -12.67 1.72
C PRO A 61 10.53 -12.60 2.97
N GLU A 62 11.83 -12.84 2.86
CA GLU A 62 12.80 -12.80 3.95
C GLU A 62 13.02 -11.38 4.46
N VAL A 63 12.76 -10.38 3.62
CA VAL A 63 12.96 -8.95 3.93
C VAL A 63 11.67 -8.29 4.42
N TRP A 64 10.47 -8.84 4.12
CA TRP A 64 9.20 -8.28 4.59
C TRP A 64 9.16 -7.98 6.08
N PRO A 65 9.54 -8.89 7.00
CA PRO A 65 9.44 -8.62 8.44
C PRO A 65 10.28 -7.40 8.86
N GLU A 66 11.45 -7.22 8.24
CA GLU A 66 12.36 -6.12 8.57
C GLU A 66 11.83 -4.77 8.05
N ILE A 67 11.28 -4.72 6.84
CA ILE A 67 10.65 -3.52 6.29
C ILE A 67 9.43 -3.14 7.13
N ILE A 68 8.57 -4.11 7.45
CA ILE A 68 7.36 -3.89 8.26
C ILE A 68 7.74 -3.43 9.68
N ARG A 69 8.79 -4.00 10.28
CA ARG A 69 9.32 -3.55 11.57
C ARG A 69 9.78 -2.09 11.52
N LYS A 70 10.58 -1.71 10.51
CA LYS A 70 11.03 -0.32 10.31
C LYS A 70 9.87 0.64 10.04
N SER A 71 8.83 0.19 9.35
CA SER A 71 7.59 0.95 9.16
C SER A 71 6.85 1.20 10.47
N LYS A 72 6.70 0.18 11.31
CA LYS A 72 6.10 0.31 12.65
C LYS A 72 6.93 1.24 13.55
N GLU A 73 8.24 1.03 13.60
CA GLU A 73 9.15 1.87 14.38
C GLU A 73 9.18 3.32 13.89
N GLY A 74 8.91 3.53 12.60
CA GLY A 74 8.75 4.85 12.02
C GLY A 74 7.42 5.53 12.37
N GLY A 75 6.53 4.87 13.12
CA GLY A 75 5.27 5.43 13.61
C GLY A 75 4.05 5.20 12.71
N LEU A 76 4.12 4.26 11.76
CA LEU A 76 2.95 3.87 10.98
C LEU A 76 2.00 2.98 11.79
N ASP A 77 0.69 3.13 11.56
CA ASP A 77 -0.36 2.22 12.04
C ASP A 77 -0.80 1.23 10.96
N VAL A 78 -0.62 1.57 9.68
CA VAL A 78 -1.18 0.83 8.53
C VAL A 78 -0.11 0.61 7.47
N ILE A 79 -0.09 -0.59 6.88
CA ILE A 79 0.62 -0.86 5.63
C ILE A 79 -0.39 -0.88 4.48
N GLU A 80 -0.10 -0.11 3.44
CA GLU A 80 -0.87 -0.11 2.20
C GLU A 80 -0.16 -0.95 1.13
N THR A 81 -0.91 -1.74 0.37
CA THR A 81 -0.36 -2.40 -0.82
C THR A 81 -1.40 -2.57 -1.90
N TYR A 82 -1.00 -2.40 -3.16
CA TYR A 82 -1.75 -2.93 -4.30
C TYR A 82 -1.73 -4.45 -4.35
N VAL A 83 -2.68 -5.04 -5.06
CA VAL A 83 -2.66 -6.44 -5.51
C VAL A 83 -2.38 -6.49 -7.01
N PHE A 84 -1.39 -7.27 -7.43
CA PHE A 84 -0.92 -7.30 -8.82
C PHE A 84 -1.51 -8.50 -9.60
N TRP A 85 -2.62 -8.28 -10.30
CA TRP A 85 -3.38 -9.35 -10.98
C TRP A 85 -2.54 -10.12 -12.00
N ASN A 86 -1.70 -9.45 -12.77
CA ASN A 86 -0.86 -10.09 -13.79
C ASN A 86 0.03 -11.24 -13.27
N TYR A 87 0.45 -11.19 -12.01
CA TYR A 87 1.20 -12.29 -11.38
C TYR A 87 0.31 -13.30 -10.67
N HIS A 88 -0.86 -12.89 -10.17
CA HIS A 88 -1.81 -13.79 -9.49
C HIS A 88 -2.66 -14.63 -10.46
N GLU A 89 -2.64 -14.31 -11.75
CA GLU A 89 -3.30 -15.04 -12.83
C GLU A 89 -2.55 -14.85 -14.17
N PRO A 90 -1.31 -15.39 -14.31
CA PRO A 90 -0.51 -15.22 -15.53
C PRO A 90 -1.14 -15.92 -16.75
N VAL A 91 -1.92 -16.97 -16.50
CA VAL A 91 -2.77 -17.67 -17.47
C VAL A 91 -4.20 -17.69 -16.94
N LYS A 92 -5.16 -17.38 -17.81
CA LYS A 92 -6.58 -17.34 -17.45
C LYS A 92 -7.02 -18.61 -16.72
N GLY A 93 -7.56 -18.46 -15.51
CA GLY A 93 -8.06 -19.55 -14.68
C GLY A 93 -7.00 -20.38 -13.95
N GLN A 94 -5.71 -20.08 -14.10
CA GLN A 94 -4.63 -20.69 -13.31
C GLN A 94 -4.22 -19.75 -12.18
N VAL A 95 -4.07 -20.29 -10.98
CA VAL A 95 -3.73 -19.55 -9.77
C VAL A 95 -2.48 -20.16 -9.18
N ASP A 96 -1.55 -19.32 -8.74
CA ASP A 96 -0.53 -19.71 -7.78
C ASP A 96 -1.19 -19.87 -6.40
N GLY A 97 -1.96 -20.95 -6.26
CA GLY A 97 -2.42 -21.50 -5.00
C GLY A 97 -1.75 -22.86 -4.86
N HIS A 98 -1.44 -23.26 -3.63
CA HIS A 98 -0.60 -24.41 -3.23
C HIS A 98 -0.83 -25.79 -3.87
N ASP A 99 -1.70 -25.95 -4.87
CA ASP A 99 -1.98 -27.20 -5.58
C ASP A 99 -2.26 -26.96 -7.08
N SER A 100 -1.23 -26.75 -7.93
CA SER A 100 -1.35 -26.93 -9.40
C SER A 100 0.02 -27.17 -10.09
N PRO A 101 0.09 -28.07 -11.09
CA PRO A 101 1.35 -28.54 -11.69
C PRO A 101 1.98 -27.51 -12.65
N PRO A 102 3.30 -27.63 -12.92
CA PRO A 102 4.04 -26.65 -13.70
C PRO A 102 3.53 -26.49 -15.12
N VAL A 103 3.58 -25.24 -15.59
CA VAL A 103 3.35 -24.83 -16.98
C VAL A 103 4.11 -25.75 -17.94
N HIS A 104 3.41 -26.23 -18.96
CA HIS A 104 3.89 -27.23 -19.93
C HIS A 104 5.30 -26.93 -20.49
N SER A 105 6.19 -27.88 -20.22
CA SER A 105 7.38 -28.31 -20.96
C SER A 105 7.75 -27.57 -22.26
N ILE A 106 8.91 -26.93 -22.26
CA ILE A 106 9.81 -26.97 -23.43
C ILE A 106 10.78 -28.13 -23.16
N SER A 107 10.58 -29.23 -23.87
CA SER A 107 11.48 -30.37 -23.84
C SER A 107 12.82 -30.03 -24.50
N HIS A 108 13.89 -30.37 -23.79
CA HIS A 108 15.29 -30.49 -24.23
C HIS A 108 16.10 -29.21 -24.46
N LEU A 109 16.67 -28.71 -23.36
CA LEU A 109 18.09 -28.36 -23.30
C LEU A 109 18.60 -28.70 -21.89
N GLU A 110 19.56 -29.63 -21.81
CA GLU A 110 20.37 -29.85 -20.61
C GLU A 110 21.19 -28.58 -20.37
N PHE A 111 20.72 -27.69 -19.51
CA PHE A 111 21.57 -26.67 -18.92
C PHE A 111 22.20 -27.23 -17.65
N SER A 112 23.52 -27.40 -17.69
CA SER A 112 24.33 -27.62 -16.49
C SER A 112 24.15 -26.42 -15.57
N ILE A 113 23.73 -26.71 -14.34
CA ILE A 113 23.55 -25.73 -13.26
C ILE A 113 24.94 -25.14 -12.97
N MET A 114 25.15 -23.88 -13.33
CA MET A 114 26.27 -23.07 -12.87
C MET A 114 25.72 -21.77 -12.28
N GLU A 115 25.96 -21.64 -10.97
CA GLU A 115 25.90 -20.42 -10.13
C GLU A 115 24.61 -19.59 -10.19
N VAL A 116 23.64 -20.02 -9.38
CA VAL A 116 22.55 -19.17 -8.87
C VAL A 116 23.04 -18.51 -7.58
N ASP A 117 22.79 -17.21 -7.43
CA ASP A 117 23.15 -16.43 -6.25
C ASP A 117 22.62 -17.08 -4.95
N ILE A 118 23.43 -17.09 -3.89
CA ILE A 118 23.09 -17.73 -2.60
C ILE A 118 21.77 -17.20 -2.01
N VAL A 119 21.38 -15.96 -2.35
CA VAL A 119 20.14 -15.32 -1.91
C VAL A 119 18.92 -15.87 -2.65
N GLU A 120 19.00 -16.07 -3.97
CA GLU A 120 17.95 -16.74 -4.74
C GLU A 120 17.82 -18.21 -4.32
N MET A 121 18.94 -18.87 -4.03
CA MET A 121 18.95 -20.28 -3.63
C MET A 121 18.30 -20.51 -2.26
N ALA A 122 18.37 -19.55 -1.33
CA ALA A 122 17.67 -19.62 -0.04
C ALA A 122 16.13 -19.53 -0.21
N CYS A 123 15.66 -18.67 -1.11
CA CYS A 123 14.25 -18.55 -1.48
C CYS A 123 13.75 -19.85 -2.15
N MET A 124 14.59 -20.47 -3.00
CA MET A 124 14.29 -21.75 -3.64
C MET A 124 14.13 -22.91 -2.65
N VAL A 125 14.89 -22.96 -1.55
CA VAL A 125 14.91 -24.11 -0.62
C VAL A 125 13.69 -24.13 0.32
N GLN A 126 13.12 -22.98 0.70
CA GLN A 126 11.97 -22.94 1.61
C GLN A 126 10.60 -23.17 0.93
N CYS A 127 10.52 -22.99 -0.39
CA CYS A 127 9.28 -23.20 -1.16
C CYS A 127 9.11 -24.64 -1.68
N PHE A 128 10.02 -25.56 -1.30
CA PHE A 128 9.86 -27.01 -1.50
C PHE A 128 8.91 -27.61 -0.45
N SER A 129 7.61 -27.47 -0.70
CA SER A 129 6.59 -28.33 -0.12
C SER A 129 5.67 -28.80 -1.24
N SER A 130 5.78 -30.10 -1.54
CA SER A 130 4.96 -30.94 -2.44
C SER A 130 5.01 -30.70 -3.96
N SER A 131 5.68 -31.64 -4.63
CA SER A 131 5.44 -32.13 -6.01
C SER A 131 5.95 -31.31 -7.20
N ILE A 132 7.18 -31.61 -7.63
CA ILE A 132 7.74 -31.46 -9.00
C ILE A 132 7.20 -30.25 -9.81
N GLY A 133 7.87 -29.11 -9.64
CA GLY A 133 7.74 -27.88 -10.44
C GLY A 133 8.89 -26.93 -10.08
N LEU A 134 9.31 -26.05 -10.99
CA LEU A 134 10.26 -24.97 -10.70
C LEU A 134 9.74 -24.13 -9.50
N PRO A 135 10.62 -23.53 -8.68
CA PRO A 135 10.20 -22.80 -7.50
C PRO A 135 9.27 -21.64 -7.90
N ALA A 136 8.03 -21.66 -7.39
CA ALA A 136 7.14 -20.52 -7.48
C ALA A 136 7.84 -19.33 -6.80
N ASP A 137 7.84 -18.15 -7.44
CA ASP A 137 8.46 -16.96 -6.87
C ASP A 137 7.66 -16.51 -5.63
N CYS A 138 8.20 -16.81 -4.45
CA CYS A 138 7.46 -16.76 -3.19
C CYS A 138 7.09 -15.33 -2.76
N ARG A 139 7.62 -14.32 -3.45
CA ARG A 139 7.28 -12.91 -3.25
C ARG A 139 5.87 -12.52 -3.70
N PHE A 140 5.14 -13.42 -4.37
CA PHE A 140 3.74 -13.21 -4.71
C PHE A 140 2.76 -13.73 -3.65
N ASP A 141 3.24 -14.31 -2.56
CA ASP A 141 2.39 -14.78 -1.44
C ASP A 141 1.81 -13.62 -0.63
N LEU A 142 0.68 -13.09 -1.12
CA LEU A 142 -0.06 -12.00 -0.51
C LEU A 142 -0.56 -12.35 0.90
N VAL A 143 -0.98 -13.60 1.13
CA VAL A 143 -1.50 -14.03 2.44
C VAL A 143 -0.39 -13.98 3.47
N ARG A 144 0.79 -14.52 3.16
CA ARG A 144 1.97 -14.45 4.05
C ARG A 144 2.38 -13.01 4.32
N PHE A 145 2.38 -12.15 3.30
CA PHE A 145 2.67 -10.72 3.51
C PHE A 145 1.68 -10.08 4.49
N VAL A 146 0.37 -10.23 4.27
CA VAL A 146 -0.66 -9.65 5.15
C VAL A 146 -0.57 -10.21 6.57
N LYS A 147 -0.31 -11.52 6.74
CA LYS A 147 -0.05 -12.13 8.05
C LYS A 147 1.20 -11.55 8.73
N THR A 148 2.27 -11.29 7.97
CA THR A 148 3.48 -10.64 8.50
C THR A 148 3.17 -9.24 9.03
N VAL A 149 2.30 -8.47 8.35
CA VAL A 149 1.84 -7.17 8.84
C VAL A 149 1.02 -7.32 10.14
N GLN A 150 0.13 -8.32 10.21
CA GLN A 150 -0.65 -8.63 11.41
C GLN A 150 0.23 -9.02 12.60
N GLU A 151 1.26 -9.85 12.39
CA GLU A 151 2.23 -10.26 13.42
C GLU A 151 3.00 -9.06 13.98
N ALA A 152 3.31 -8.08 13.13
CA ALA A 152 3.88 -6.82 13.57
C ALA A 152 2.86 -5.94 14.32
N GLY A 153 1.57 -6.26 14.32
CA GLY A 153 0.52 -5.49 14.99
C GLY A 153 0.16 -4.20 14.27
N LEU A 154 0.31 -4.17 12.94
CA LEU A 154 -0.15 -3.09 12.08
C LEU A 154 -1.44 -3.52 11.35
N PHE A 155 -2.22 -2.53 10.92
CA PHE A 155 -3.36 -2.75 10.04
C PHE A 155 -2.93 -2.79 8.57
N VAL A 156 -3.86 -3.19 7.69
CA VAL A 156 -3.67 -3.22 6.24
C VAL A 156 -4.75 -2.42 5.52
N HIS A 157 -4.32 -1.58 4.57
CA HIS A 157 -5.16 -1.07 3.49
C HIS A 157 -4.86 -1.86 2.21
N LEU A 158 -5.79 -2.72 1.79
CA LEU A 158 -5.59 -3.61 0.65
C LEU A 158 -6.19 -3.01 -0.64
N ARG A 159 -5.33 -2.51 -1.52
CA ARG A 159 -5.76 -1.89 -2.78
C ARG A 159 -5.88 -2.93 -3.87
N ILE A 160 -7.04 -3.59 -3.93
CA ILE A 160 -7.24 -4.74 -4.81
C ILE A 160 -7.23 -4.34 -6.29
N GLY A 161 -7.71 -3.13 -6.62
CA GLY A 161 -7.76 -2.62 -7.99
C GLY A 161 -8.98 -3.18 -8.76
N PRO A 162 -8.81 -3.89 -9.89
CA PRO A 162 -7.59 -4.61 -10.24
C PRO A 162 -6.66 -3.88 -11.22
N TYR A 163 -7.08 -2.73 -11.75
CA TYR A 163 -6.12 -1.77 -12.28
C TYR A 163 -5.39 -1.13 -11.10
N ALA A 164 -4.07 -1.30 -11.04
CA ALA A 164 -3.24 -0.76 -9.97
C ALA A 164 -2.49 0.52 -10.38
N CYS A 165 -2.34 0.78 -11.68
CA CYS A 165 -1.35 1.73 -12.20
C CYS A 165 0.06 1.36 -11.70
N ALA A 166 0.44 1.91 -10.54
CA ALA A 166 1.58 1.56 -9.70
C ALA A 166 2.96 1.58 -10.40
N GLU A 167 3.06 2.23 -11.56
CA GLU A 167 4.19 2.09 -12.48
C GLU A 167 4.55 0.63 -12.74
N TRP A 168 3.51 -0.21 -12.83
CA TRP A 168 3.62 -1.65 -12.98
C TRP A 168 3.26 -2.08 -14.40
N ASN A 169 3.81 -3.21 -14.84
CA ASN A 169 3.61 -3.73 -16.18
C ASN A 169 2.11 -3.86 -16.46
N TYR A 170 1.70 -3.28 -17.59
CA TYR A 170 0.33 -3.21 -18.06
C TYR A 170 -0.70 -2.73 -17.01
N GLY A 171 -0.26 -1.91 -16.04
CA GLY A 171 -1.07 -1.39 -14.95
C GLY A 171 -1.59 -2.45 -13.97
N GLY A 172 -0.98 -3.64 -13.97
CA GLY A 172 -1.41 -4.79 -13.16
C GLY A 172 -2.32 -5.76 -13.90
N PHE A 173 -2.81 -5.46 -15.11
CA PHE A 173 -3.66 -6.39 -15.85
C PHE A 173 -2.85 -7.55 -16.43
N PRO A 174 -3.32 -8.81 -16.32
CA PRO A 174 -2.72 -9.91 -17.05
C PRO A 174 -2.90 -9.72 -18.56
N LEU A 175 -1.84 -9.99 -19.33
CA LEU A 175 -1.86 -9.72 -20.77
C LEU A 175 -2.87 -10.60 -21.53
N TRP A 176 -3.23 -11.79 -21.03
CA TRP A 176 -4.23 -12.62 -21.69
C TRP A 176 -5.59 -11.93 -21.84
N LEU A 177 -5.91 -10.95 -20.98
CA LEU A 177 -7.12 -10.13 -21.13
C LEU A 177 -7.14 -9.41 -22.47
N HIS A 178 -5.99 -8.87 -22.91
CA HIS A 178 -5.83 -8.12 -24.16
C HIS A 178 -6.27 -8.93 -25.38
N PHE A 179 -6.09 -10.25 -25.35
CA PHE A 179 -6.39 -11.11 -26.50
C PHE A 179 -7.82 -11.65 -26.52
N ILE A 180 -8.66 -11.28 -25.55
CA ILE A 180 -10.07 -11.68 -25.61
C ILE A 180 -10.80 -10.83 -26.66
N PRO A 181 -11.39 -11.45 -27.70
CA PRO A 181 -12.07 -10.70 -28.75
C PRO A 181 -13.17 -9.79 -28.19
N GLY A 182 -13.13 -8.51 -28.56
CA GLY A 182 -14.12 -7.52 -28.15
C GLY A 182 -13.97 -6.99 -26.72
N VAL A 183 -12.88 -7.33 -26.01
CA VAL A 183 -12.58 -6.75 -24.71
C VAL A 183 -12.31 -5.24 -24.84
N GLN A 184 -12.79 -4.48 -23.88
CA GLN A 184 -12.42 -3.07 -23.69
C GLN A 184 -12.20 -2.85 -22.21
N PHE A 185 -11.05 -2.30 -21.85
CA PHE A 185 -10.64 -2.21 -20.46
C PHE A 185 -11.32 -1.04 -19.76
N ARG A 186 -11.59 -1.20 -18.47
CA ARG A 186 -12.06 -0.14 -17.56
C ARG A 186 -13.29 0.60 -18.12
N THR A 187 -14.27 -0.15 -18.60
CA THR A 187 -15.53 0.37 -19.13
C THR A 187 -16.66 -0.64 -18.90
N THR A 188 -17.88 -0.34 -19.36
CA THR A 188 -19.08 -1.19 -19.21
C THR A 188 -19.06 -2.48 -20.03
N ASN A 189 -17.92 -2.83 -20.64
CA ASN A 189 -17.73 -4.03 -21.41
C ASN A 189 -17.87 -5.29 -20.52
N ASP A 190 -18.84 -6.16 -20.85
CA ASP A 190 -19.16 -7.31 -20.00
C ASP A 190 -18.02 -8.33 -19.88
N ILE A 191 -17.17 -8.46 -20.91
CA ILE A 191 -15.99 -9.34 -20.84
C ILE A 191 -15.05 -8.84 -19.74
N PHE A 192 -14.72 -7.55 -19.77
CA PHE A 192 -13.86 -6.93 -18.78
C PHE A 192 -14.49 -6.95 -17.38
N LYS A 193 -15.76 -6.56 -17.26
CA LYS A 193 -16.51 -6.58 -15.99
C LYS A 193 -16.53 -7.96 -15.34
N ASN A 194 -16.81 -9.00 -16.12
CA ASN A 194 -16.84 -10.37 -15.60
C ASN A 194 -15.45 -10.83 -15.13
N ALA A 195 -14.39 -10.50 -15.88
CA ALA A 195 -13.03 -10.83 -15.48
C ALA A 195 -12.61 -10.08 -14.19
N MET A 196 -12.85 -8.77 -14.13
CA MET A 196 -12.59 -7.95 -12.94
C MET A 196 -13.35 -8.48 -11.74
N LYS A 197 -14.66 -8.77 -11.87
CA LYS A 197 -15.48 -9.32 -10.79
C LYS A 197 -14.93 -10.67 -10.31
N SER A 198 -14.52 -11.54 -11.23
CA SER A 198 -13.93 -12.85 -10.89
C SER A 198 -12.67 -12.68 -10.05
N PHE A 199 -11.77 -11.77 -10.45
CA PHE A 199 -10.54 -11.52 -9.71
C PHE A 199 -10.79 -10.87 -8.34
N LEU A 200 -11.65 -9.84 -8.27
CA LEU A 200 -12.04 -9.22 -6.99
C LEU A 200 -12.65 -10.26 -6.04
N THR A 201 -13.55 -11.10 -6.53
CA THR A 201 -14.17 -12.18 -5.75
C THR A 201 -13.13 -13.15 -5.22
N LYS A 202 -12.17 -13.54 -6.07
CA LYS A 202 -11.09 -14.46 -5.71
C LYS A 202 -10.21 -13.89 -4.59
N ILE A 203 -9.74 -12.66 -4.72
CA ILE A 203 -8.90 -12.03 -3.68
C ILE A 203 -9.69 -11.85 -2.38
N VAL A 204 -10.94 -11.37 -2.45
CA VAL A 204 -11.77 -11.21 -1.25
C VAL A 204 -12.04 -12.54 -0.56
N ASN A 205 -12.36 -13.60 -1.31
CA ASN A 205 -12.57 -14.93 -0.73
C ASN A 205 -11.30 -15.47 -0.08
N LEU A 206 -10.14 -15.33 -0.73
CA LEU A 206 -8.86 -15.72 -0.15
C LEU A 206 -8.60 -15.01 1.18
N MET A 207 -8.81 -13.69 1.25
CA MET A 207 -8.65 -12.94 2.51
C MET A 207 -9.67 -13.35 3.58
N LYS A 208 -10.90 -13.71 3.18
CA LYS A 208 -11.94 -14.20 4.10
C LYS A 208 -11.63 -15.58 4.66
N GLU A 209 -11.20 -16.51 3.81
CA GLU A 209 -10.85 -17.88 4.19
C GLU A 209 -9.70 -17.89 5.21
N GLU A 210 -8.77 -16.93 5.07
CA GLU A 210 -7.64 -16.73 5.97
C GLU A 210 -7.96 -15.81 7.17
N ASN A 211 -9.22 -15.36 7.33
CA ASN A 211 -9.69 -14.47 8.41
C ASN A 211 -8.91 -13.14 8.50
N LEU A 212 -8.54 -12.55 7.36
CA LEU A 212 -7.68 -11.37 7.30
C LEU A 212 -8.43 -10.03 7.32
N PHE A 213 -9.76 -10.01 7.17
CA PHE A 213 -10.55 -8.80 7.42
C PHE A 213 -10.70 -8.51 8.91
N ALA A 214 -10.71 -7.23 9.30
CA ALA A 214 -10.77 -6.81 10.70
C ALA A 214 -11.98 -7.36 11.47
N SER A 215 -13.12 -7.49 10.81
CA SER A 215 -14.32 -8.13 11.38
C SER A 215 -14.12 -9.61 11.77
N GLN A 216 -13.13 -10.28 11.16
CA GLN A 216 -12.74 -11.66 11.45
C GLN A 216 -11.53 -11.73 12.40
N GLY A 217 -11.05 -10.59 12.91
CA GLY A 217 -9.84 -10.49 13.74
C GLY A 217 -8.54 -10.28 12.95
N GLY A 218 -8.63 -10.09 11.63
CA GLY A 218 -7.49 -9.84 10.75
C GLY A 218 -7.03 -8.37 10.72
N PRO A 219 -5.94 -8.05 10.00
CA PRO A 219 -5.41 -6.68 9.96
C PRO A 219 -6.09 -5.77 8.93
N ILE A 220 -6.84 -6.29 7.95
CA ILE A 220 -7.37 -5.49 6.83
C ILE A 220 -8.52 -4.61 7.33
N ILE A 221 -8.34 -3.29 7.29
CA ILE A 221 -9.32 -2.27 7.72
C ILE A 221 -9.87 -1.42 6.57
N LEU A 222 -9.32 -1.58 5.37
CA LEU A 222 -9.73 -0.79 4.22
C LEU A 222 -9.43 -1.58 2.96
N ALA A 223 -10.30 -1.48 1.96
CA ALA A 223 -10.06 -2.04 0.64
C ALA A 223 -10.31 -1.01 -0.46
N GLN A 224 -9.55 -1.06 -1.55
CA GLN A 224 -9.78 -0.20 -2.73
C GLN A 224 -10.24 -1.01 -3.93
N VAL A 225 -11.27 -0.51 -4.62
CA VAL A 225 -11.68 -0.95 -5.95
C VAL A 225 -11.29 0.12 -6.98
N GLU A 226 -10.85 -0.31 -8.16
CA GLU A 226 -10.27 0.56 -9.19
C GLU A 226 -9.04 1.36 -8.70
N ASN A 227 -8.48 2.19 -9.57
CA ASN A 227 -7.44 3.15 -9.22
C ASN A 227 -7.49 4.38 -10.13
N GLU A 228 -7.70 5.56 -9.55
CA GLU A 228 -7.71 6.86 -10.24
C GLU A 228 -8.58 6.88 -11.50
N TYR A 229 -9.73 6.20 -11.47
CA TYR A 229 -10.58 6.10 -12.66
C TYR A 229 -11.19 7.45 -13.05
N GLY A 230 -11.46 8.35 -12.10
CA GLY A 230 -11.96 9.70 -12.38
C GLY A 230 -11.05 10.52 -13.31
N ASN A 231 -9.75 10.19 -13.41
CA ASN A 231 -8.83 10.83 -14.36
C ASN A 231 -9.14 10.45 -15.83
N VAL A 232 -9.75 9.30 -16.07
CA VAL A 232 -10.05 8.76 -17.42
C VAL A 232 -11.54 8.58 -17.69
N GLU A 233 -12.39 8.67 -16.68
CA GLU A 233 -13.83 8.44 -16.76
C GLU A 233 -14.49 9.25 -17.86
N TRP A 234 -14.15 10.54 -17.97
CA TRP A 234 -14.71 11.46 -18.96
C TRP A 234 -14.52 10.96 -20.39
N ALA A 235 -13.45 10.20 -20.67
CA ALA A 235 -13.18 9.66 -22.00
C ALA A 235 -14.17 8.56 -22.41
N TYR A 236 -14.85 7.94 -21.44
CA TYR A 236 -15.89 6.93 -21.66
C TYR A 236 -17.32 7.51 -21.59
N GLY A 237 -17.47 8.80 -21.28
CA GLY A 237 -18.76 9.48 -21.13
C GLY A 237 -19.69 8.74 -20.16
N VAL A 238 -20.96 8.57 -20.53
CA VAL A 238 -21.97 7.83 -19.74
C VAL A 238 -21.52 6.39 -19.44
N GLY A 239 -20.71 5.78 -20.31
CA GLY A 239 -20.15 4.45 -20.07
C GLY A 239 -19.18 4.43 -18.88
N GLY A 240 -18.45 5.53 -18.64
CA GLY A 240 -17.58 5.67 -17.48
C GLY A 240 -18.36 5.75 -16.18
N GLU A 241 -19.37 6.64 -16.13
CA GLU A 241 -20.24 6.82 -14.95
C GLU A 241 -20.96 5.52 -14.56
N LEU A 242 -21.46 4.77 -15.56
CA LEU A 242 -22.10 3.48 -15.33
C LEU A 242 -21.10 2.40 -14.87
N TYR A 243 -19.86 2.46 -15.36
CA TYR A 243 -18.81 1.54 -14.92
C TYR A 243 -18.40 1.79 -13.47
N VAL A 244 -18.24 3.06 -13.05
CA VAL A 244 -17.92 3.42 -11.65
C VAL A 244 -18.99 2.90 -10.70
N LYS A 245 -20.27 3.12 -11.02
CA LYS A 245 -21.40 2.61 -10.23
C LYS A 245 -21.37 1.09 -10.13
N TRP A 246 -21.18 0.40 -11.26
CA TRP A 246 -21.08 -1.05 -11.27
C TRP A 246 -19.87 -1.58 -10.48
N ALA A 247 -18.71 -0.92 -10.56
CA ALA A 247 -17.50 -1.33 -9.84
C ALA A 247 -17.69 -1.20 -8.33
N ALA A 248 -18.27 -0.08 -7.88
CA ALA A 248 -18.64 0.13 -6.48
C ALA A 248 -19.67 -0.90 -5.98
N GLU A 249 -20.77 -1.09 -6.70
CA GLU A 249 -21.80 -2.08 -6.37
C GLU A 249 -21.20 -3.50 -6.28
N THR A 250 -20.30 -3.83 -7.21
CA THR A 250 -19.59 -5.11 -7.21
C THR A 250 -18.75 -5.25 -5.95
N ALA A 251 -17.92 -4.26 -5.60
CA ALA A 251 -17.09 -4.28 -4.40
C ALA A 251 -17.92 -4.43 -3.11
N ILE A 252 -19.00 -3.66 -2.99
CA ILE A 252 -19.94 -3.74 -1.85
C ILE A 252 -20.58 -5.13 -1.77
N SER A 253 -20.99 -5.70 -2.90
CA SER A 253 -21.63 -7.02 -2.95
C SER A 253 -20.73 -8.17 -2.46
N LEU A 254 -19.41 -7.97 -2.45
CA LEU A 254 -18.46 -8.95 -1.91
C LEU A 254 -18.51 -9.03 -0.39
N ASN A 255 -19.21 -8.13 0.30
CA ASN A 255 -19.48 -8.15 1.74
C ASN A 255 -18.20 -8.38 2.57
N THR A 256 -17.18 -7.56 2.35
CA THR A 256 -15.91 -7.60 3.09
C THR A 256 -16.06 -7.12 4.53
N THR A 257 -17.18 -6.48 4.88
CA THR A 257 -17.48 -5.83 6.18
C THR A 257 -16.50 -4.72 6.60
N VAL A 258 -15.56 -4.37 5.72
CA VAL A 258 -14.66 -3.22 5.88
C VAL A 258 -15.04 -2.14 4.86
N PRO A 259 -14.82 -0.85 5.16
CA PRO A 259 -15.10 0.22 4.21
C PRO A 259 -14.29 0.07 2.92
N TRP A 260 -14.89 0.50 1.81
CA TRP A 260 -14.23 0.55 0.52
C TRP A 260 -13.90 1.99 0.13
N VAL A 261 -12.77 2.18 -0.54
CA VAL A 261 -12.34 3.46 -1.10
C VAL A 261 -12.20 3.41 -2.62
N MET A 262 -12.25 4.59 -3.23
CA MET A 262 -11.81 4.86 -4.61
C MET A 262 -11.01 6.17 -4.62
N CYS A 263 -9.74 6.10 -5.01
CA CYS A 263 -8.89 7.29 -5.13
C CYS A 263 -9.18 8.09 -6.40
N ALA A 264 -9.07 9.42 -6.29
CA ALA A 264 -9.33 10.38 -7.37
C ALA A 264 -10.67 10.14 -8.09
N GLN A 265 -11.72 9.82 -7.33
CA GLN A 265 -13.06 9.51 -7.86
C GLN A 265 -14.12 10.42 -7.23
N ASN A 266 -14.33 11.60 -7.80
CA ASN A 266 -15.21 12.62 -7.19
C ASN A 266 -16.67 12.19 -7.05
N ASP A 267 -17.17 11.33 -7.93
CA ASP A 267 -18.55 10.82 -7.95
C ASP A 267 -18.68 9.41 -7.36
N ALA A 268 -17.70 8.94 -6.57
CA ALA A 268 -17.76 7.62 -5.94
C ALA A 268 -19.08 7.43 -5.15
N PRO A 269 -19.91 6.43 -5.48
CA PRO A 269 -21.24 6.28 -4.91
C PRO A 269 -21.16 5.78 -3.46
N ASP A 270 -22.13 6.14 -2.63
CA ASP A 270 -22.22 5.65 -1.26
C ASP A 270 -22.36 4.11 -1.20
N PRO A 271 -21.75 3.43 -0.21
CA PRO A 271 -20.92 3.95 0.88
C PRO A 271 -19.41 4.04 0.57
N ILE A 272 -18.99 4.05 -0.71
CA ILE A 272 -17.57 4.15 -1.06
C ILE A 272 -17.01 5.52 -0.66
N ILE A 273 -15.87 5.55 0.02
CA ILE A 273 -15.18 6.79 0.38
C ILE A 273 -14.28 7.21 -0.78
N ASN A 274 -14.49 8.40 -1.34
CA ASN A 274 -13.53 8.95 -2.29
C ASN A 274 -12.31 9.52 -1.56
N THR A 275 -11.12 9.28 -2.09
CA THR A 275 -9.86 9.69 -1.47
C THR A 275 -9.01 10.53 -2.43
N CYS A 276 -8.01 11.21 -1.87
CA CYS A 276 -7.09 12.05 -2.63
C CYS A 276 -5.73 11.37 -2.84
N ASN A 277 -5.10 11.70 -3.96
CA ASN A 277 -3.72 11.35 -4.31
C ASN A 277 -3.00 12.63 -4.76
N GLY A 278 -1.70 12.75 -4.50
CA GLY A 278 -0.92 13.92 -4.89
C GLY A 278 0.27 14.21 -3.99
N PHE A 279 0.97 15.31 -4.28
CA PHE A 279 1.96 15.88 -3.35
C PHE A 279 1.28 16.61 -2.17
N TYR A 280 0.06 17.09 -2.39
CA TYR A 280 -0.74 17.87 -1.44
C TYR A 280 -2.21 17.51 -1.57
N CYS A 281 -2.87 17.28 -0.43
CA CYS A 281 -4.30 17.00 -0.35
C CYS A 281 -4.98 17.76 0.81
N ASP A 282 -4.34 18.81 1.34
CA ASP A 282 -4.87 19.64 2.42
C ASP A 282 -6.16 20.37 2.02
N GLN A 283 -6.35 20.69 0.74
CA GLN A 283 -7.58 21.31 0.22
C GLN A 283 -8.66 20.30 -0.24
N PHE A 284 -8.34 19.01 -0.27
CA PHE A 284 -9.31 17.99 -0.65
C PHE A 284 -10.46 17.92 0.35
N SER A 285 -11.68 17.69 -0.16
CA SER A 285 -12.85 17.36 0.64
C SER A 285 -13.54 16.15 0.04
N PRO A 286 -14.00 15.17 0.87
CA PRO A 286 -14.75 14.04 0.37
C PRO A 286 -16.07 14.50 -0.26
N ASN A 287 -16.65 13.68 -1.12
CA ASN A 287 -17.83 14.00 -1.91
C ASN A 287 -19.15 13.99 -1.10
N SER A 288 -19.07 13.66 0.19
CA SER A 288 -20.18 13.72 1.14
C SER A 288 -19.66 14.14 2.52
N PRO A 289 -20.41 14.98 3.26
CA PRO A 289 -20.06 15.35 4.62
C PRO A 289 -20.14 14.18 5.62
N SER A 290 -20.66 13.02 5.24
CA SER A 290 -20.68 11.82 6.10
C SER A 290 -19.42 10.96 6.00
N LYS A 291 -18.48 11.33 5.12
CA LYS A 291 -17.26 10.55 4.84
C LYS A 291 -16.04 11.23 5.47
N PRO A 292 -15.07 10.47 5.97
CA PRO A 292 -13.83 11.03 6.49
C PRO A 292 -12.93 11.52 5.36
N LYS A 293 -12.08 12.50 5.66
CA LYS A 293 -11.06 13.02 4.73
C LYS A 293 -9.81 12.13 4.76
N MET A 294 -9.53 11.46 3.64
CA MET A 294 -8.46 10.47 3.51
C MET A 294 -7.55 10.76 2.31
N TRP A 295 -6.25 10.57 2.51
CA TRP A 295 -5.19 10.74 1.51
C TRP A 295 -4.47 9.40 1.29
N THR A 296 -4.77 8.75 0.17
CA THR A 296 -4.27 7.40 -0.14
C THR A 296 -2.91 7.39 -0.81
N GLU A 297 -2.49 8.48 -1.47
CA GLU A 297 -1.12 8.55 -2.02
C GLU A 297 -0.51 9.92 -1.81
N ASN A 298 0.26 10.07 -0.72
CA ASN A 298 1.17 11.19 -0.54
C ASN A 298 2.51 10.84 -1.16
N TYR A 299 2.82 11.45 -2.30
CA TYR A 299 4.01 11.13 -3.07
C TYR A 299 5.29 11.46 -2.31
N SER A 300 6.00 10.46 -1.77
CA SER A 300 7.22 10.65 -0.98
C SER A 300 8.41 11.17 -1.81
N GLY A 301 8.30 11.05 -3.12
CA GLY A 301 9.24 11.39 -4.18
C GLY A 301 8.57 11.12 -5.53
N TRP A 302 9.23 10.40 -6.43
CA TRP A 302 8.68 9.99 -7.72
C TRP A 302 9.38 8.73 -8.25
N PHE A 303 8.75 8.00 -9.17
CA PHE A 303 9.40 6.86 -9.81
C PHE A 303 10.57 7.30 -10.72
N LEU A 304 11.59 6.46 -10.83
CA LEU A 304 12.68 6.66 -11.78
C LEU A 304 12.31 6.06 -13.13
N ALA A 305 12.49 6.83 -14.20
CA ALA A 305 12.41 6.34 -15.58
C ALA A 305 13.83 6.18 -16.16
N PHE A 306 14.03 5.15 -17.00
CA PHE A 306 15.28 4.97 -17.72
C PHE A 306 15.64 6.22 -18.54
N GLY A 307 16.86 6.71 -18.37
CA GLY A 307 17.35 7.92 -19.04
C GLY A 307 17.06 9.24 -18.31
N TYR A 308 16.39 9.21 -17.15
CA TYR A 308 16.09 10.39 -16.34
C TYR A 308 16.94 10.45 -15.06
N ALA A 309 16.99 11.64 -14.44
CA ALA A 309 17.65 11.83 -13.15
C ALA A 309 16.81 11.22 -12.01
N VAL A 310 17.49 10.82 -10.93
CA VAL A 310 16.84 10.30 -9.71
C VAL A 310 15.98 11.41 -9.09
N PRO A 311 14.65 11.21 -8.97
CA PRO A 311 13.77 12.18 -8.34
C PRO A 311 14.03 12.32 -6.85
N TYR A 312 13.76 13.51 -6.30
CA TYR A 312 13.92 13.79 -4.88
C TYR A 312 12.82 14.74 -4.39
N ARG A 313 12.27 14.48 -3.21
CA ARG A 313 11.36 15.37 -2.48
C ARG A 313 11.93 15.65 -1.09
N PRO A 314 12.19 16.93 -0.75
CA PRO A 314 12.68 17.30 0.58
C PRO A 314 11.76 16.80 1.69
N VAL A 315 12.35 16.36 2.80
CA VAL A 315 11.54 15.89 3.94
C VAL A 315 10.77 17.02 4.60
N GLU A 316 11.30 18.25 4.57
CA GLU A 316 10.66 19.44 5.10
C GLU A 316 9.33 19.70 4.38
N ASP A 317 9.33 19.53 3.05
CA ASP A 317 8.15 19.65 2.19
C ASP A 317 7.15 18.52 2.42
N LEU A 318 7.64 17.28 2.48
CA LEU A 318 6.81 16.12 2.76
C LEU A 318 6.14 16.24 4.14
N ALA A 319 6.89 16.62 5.17
CA ALA A 319 6.38 16.88 6.52
C ALA A 319 5.38 18.05 6.54
N PHE A 320 5.65 19.13 5.80
CA PHE A 320 4.73 20.26 5.64
C PHE A 320 3.39 19.79 5.07
N SER A 321 3.39 19.07 3.95
CA SER A 321 2.16 18.59 3.31
C SER A 321 1.32 17.69 4.22
N VAL A 322 1.97 16.81 5.01
CA VAL A 322 1.30 15.94 5.98
C VAL A 322 0.72 16.75 7.13
N ALA A 323 1.50 17.65 7.72
CA ALA A 323 1.03 18.49 8.82
C ALA A 323 -0.14 19.39 8.39
N ARG A 324 -0.06 19.99 7.19
CA ARG A 324 -1.16 20.74 6.55
C ARG A 324 -2.42 19.89 6.36
N PHE A 325 -2.26 18.65 5.93
CA PHE A 325 -3.40 17.75 5.75
C PHE A 325 -4.15 17.47 7.06
N PHE A 326 -3.42 17.15 8.15
CA PHE A 326 -4.02 16.92 9.47
C PHE A 326 -4.51 18.23 10.11
N GLU A 327 -3.84 19.35 9.87
CA GLU A 327 -4.29 20.69 10.25
C GLU A 327 -5.67 21.02 9.65
N CYS A 328 -5.90 20.66 8.39
CA CYS A 328 -7.14 20.92 7.65
C CYS A 328 -8.13 19.73 7.69
N GLY A 329 -8.21 19.04 8.82
CA GLY A 329 -9.25 18.03 9.10
C GLY A 329 -8.98 16.62 8.55
N GLY A 330 -7.82 16.36 7.97
CA GLY A 330 -7.42 15.02 7.51
C GLY A 330 -7.28 14.02 8.67
N ILE A 331 -7.56 12.74 8.42
CA ILE A 331 -7.55 11.70 9.47
C ILE A 331 -6.78 10.43 9.09
N PHE A 332 -6.60 10.18 7.80
CA PHE A 332 -5.84 9.06 7.25
C PHE A 332 -4.90 9.59 6.17
N GLN A 333 -3.60 9.35 6.32
CA GLN A 333 -2.60 9.71 5.32
C GLN A 333 -1.67 8.54 5.06
N ASN A 334 -1.47 8.22 3.77
CA ASN A 334 -0.58 7.17 3.33
C ASN A 334 0.60 7.72 2.53
N TYR A 335 1.83 7.29 2.85
CA TYR A 335 3.01 7.57 2.03
C TYR A 335 3.07 6.62 0.83
N TYR A 336 3.11 7.19 -0.38
CA TYR A 336 3.36 6.45 -1.61
C TYR A 336 4.70 6.92 -2.17
N MET A 337 5.83 6.25 -1.92
CA MET A 337 6.02 4.98 -1.21
C MET A 337 6.61 5.19 0.20
N TYR A 338 6.36 4.26 1.12
CA TYR A 338 7.13 4.22 2.37
C TYR A 338 8.37 3.34 2.24
N PHE A 339 8.24 2.25 1.48
CA PHE A 339 9.32 1.46 0.90
C PHE A 339 8.99 1.19 -0.56
N GLY A 340 9.85 1.66 -1.46
CA GLY A 340 9.65 1.52 -2.90
C GLY A 340 10.06 0.16 -3.45
N GLY A 341 11.30 -0.25 -3.19
CA GLY A 341 11.86 -1.55 -3.59
C GLY A 341 12.28 -1.64 -5.05
N THR A 342 12.20 -2.83 -5.62
CA THR A 342 12.75 -3.15 -6.95
C THR A 342 11.71 -3.82 -7.85
N ASN A 343 11.67 -3.41 -9.12
CA ASN A 343 10.93 -4.09 -10.17
C ASN A 343 11.74 -5.30 -10.69
N PHE A 344 11.70 -6.42 -9.97
CA PHE A 344 12.42 -7.63 -10.37
C PHE A 344 11.86 -8.28 -11.63
N GLY A 345 12.74 -8.99 -12.34
CA GLY A 345 12.40 -9.66 -13.60
C GLY A 345 12.03 -8.67 -14.68
N ARG A 346 11.19 -9.10 -15.62
CA ARG A 346 10.78 -8.30 -16.79
C ARG A 346 9.30 -7.90 -16.82
N THR A 347 8.49 -8.51 -15.96
CA THR A 347 7.03 -8.33 -15.94
C THR A 347 6.53 -7.47 -14.78
N ALA A 348 7.44 -6.80 -14.05
CA ALA A 348 7.12 -5.95 -12.91
C ALA A 348 7.00 -4.48 -13.31
N GLY A 349 8.08 -3.83 -13.76
CA GLY A 349 8.08 -2.40 -14.08
C GLY A 349 7.21 -2.07 -15.30
N GLY A 350 6.53 -0.93 -15.25
CA GLY A 350 5.82 -0.37 -16.39
C GLY A 350 6.76 0.15 -17.50
N PRO A 351 6.21 0.61 -18.63
CA PRO A 351 7.01 1.14 -19.74
C PRO A 351 7.98 2.23 -19.30
N LEU A 352 9.26 2.06 -19.61
CA LEU A 352 10.38 2.97 -19.26
C LEU A 352 10.63 3.17 -17.76
N VAL A 353 9.89 2.52 -16.86
CA VAL A 353 10.14 2.56 -15.43
C VAL A 353 11.44 1.78 -15.17
N ALA A 354 12.35 2.37 -14.41
CA ALA A 354 13.61 1.74 -14.09
C ALA A 354 13.41 0.47 -13.24
N THR A 355 14.43 -0.39 -13.22
CA THR A 355 14.47 -1.54 -12.30
C THR A 355 14.37 -1.07 -10.85
N SER A 356 15.06 0.01 -10.50
CA SER A 356 14.91 0.66 -9.20
C SER A 356 13.55 1.34 -9.09
N TYR A 357 12.84 1.06 -7.99
CA TYR A 357 11.62 1.76 -7.60
C TYR A 357 11.81 2.47 -6.25
N ASP A 358 13.01 2.97 -5.94
CA ASP A 358 13.36 3.61 -4.67
C ASP A 358 12.37 4.71 -4.22
N TYR A 359 11.89 5.51 -5.17
CA TYR A 359 10.89 6.57 -4.97
C TYR A 359 11.32 7.70 -4.01
N ASP A 360 12.59 7.79 -3.64
CA ASP A 360 13.07 8.63 -2.54
C ASP A 360 12.26 8.36 -1.25
N ALA A 361 11.93 7.08 -1.03
CA ALA A 361 11.10 6.65 0.09
C ALA A 361 11.87 6.75 1.44
N PRO A 362 11.15 6.85 2.58
CA PRO A 362 11.73 6.81 3.92
C PRO A 362 12.59 5.57 4.19
N ILE A 363 12.24 4.43 3.59
CA ILE A 363 13.10 3.24 3.52
C ILE A 363 13.53 3.09 2.06
N ASP A 364 14.83 3.10 1.81
CA ASP A 364 15.40 3.03 0.45
C ASP A 364 15.16 1.66 -0.22
N GLU A 365 15.48 1.56 -1.51
CA GLU A 365 15.32 0.33 -2.30
C GLU A 365 15.89 -0.93 -1.62
N TYR A 366 16.99 -0.80 -0.88
CA TYR A 366 17.70 -1.91 -0.26
C TYR A 366 17.22 -2.21 1.17
N GLY A 367 16.24 -1.46 1.66
CA GLY A 367 15.67 -1.62 2.99
C GLY A 367 16.40 -0.84 4.08
N PHE A 368 17.30 0.08 3.74
CA PHE A 368 17.96 0.95 4.73
C PHE A 368 17.09 2.17 5.05
N ILE A 369 17.22 2.66 6.29
CA ILE A 369 16.54 3.87 6.73
C ILE A 369 17.19 5.09 6.08
N ARG A 370 16.41 5.86 5.31
CA ARG A 370 16.87 7.10 4.67
C ARG A 370 16.78 8.25 5.67
N GLN A 371 17.92 8.70 6.19
CA GLN A 371 17.97 9.90 7.03
C GLN A 371 18.29 11.15 6.20
N PRO A 372 17.71 12.31 6.55
CA PRO A 372 16.88 12.57 7.73
C PRO A 372 15.39 12.25 7.51
N LYS A 373 15.02 11.72 6.33
CA LYS A 373 13.62 11.57 5.91
C LYS A 373 12.80 10.74 6.90
N TRP A 374 13.22 9.52 7.17
CA TRP A 374 12.54 8.62 8.07
C TRP A 374 12.41 9.17 9.49
N GLY A 375 13.50 9.70 10.06
CA GLY A 375 13.49 10.18 11.44
C GLY A 375 12.65 11.44 11.63
N HIS A 376 12.70 12.38 10.68
CA HIS A 376 11.86 13.59 10.77
C HIS A 376 10.38 13.27 10.62
N LEU A 377 10.01 12.28 9.79
CA LEU A 377 8.63 11.81 9.69
C LEU A 377 8.19 11.04 10.95
N HIS A 378 9.07 10.22 11.55
CA HIS A 378 8.81 9.58 12.84
C HIS A 378 8.45 10.62 13.93
N ASP A 379 9.21 11.70 14.03
CA ASP A 379 8.95 12.76 15.00
C ASP A 379 7.64 13.51 14.69
N LEU A 380 7.34 13.73 13.41
CA LEU A 380 6.04 14.26 12.97
C LEU A 380 4.88 13.35 13.38
N HIS A 381 5.00 12.04 13.15
CA HIS A 381 3.96 11.06 13.53
C HIS A 381 3.72 11.10 15.03
N SER A 382 4.79 11.10 15.84
CA SER A 382 4.71 11.23 17.29
C SER A 382 3.98 12.52 17.72
N ALA A 383 4.27 13.64 17.06
CA ALA A 383 3.59 14.91 17.32
C ALA A 383 2.10 14.87 16.97
N ILE A 384 1.72 14.27 15.82
CA ILE A 384 0.32 14.10 15.43
C ILE A 384 -0.41 13.16 16.39
N LYS A 385 0.22 12.07 16.83
CA LYS A 385 -0.36 11.14 17.81
C LYS A 385 -0.67 11.80 19.15
N GLN A 386 0.18 12.71 19.62
CA GLN A 386 -0.11 13.52 20.82
C GLN A 386 -1.35 14.42 20.64
N CYS A 387 -1.72 14.73 19.39
CA CYS A 387 -2.93 15.48 19.05
C CYS A 387 -4.15 14.58 18.75
N GLU A 388 -4.02 13.24 18.70
CA GLU A 388 -5.04 12.31 18.18
C GLU A 388 -6.40 12.51 18.84
N GLU A 389 -6.45 12.57 20.17
CA GLU A 389 -7.71 12.72 20.90
C GLU A 389 -8.44 14.05 20.58
N TYR A 390 -7.72 15.09 20.13
CA TYR A 390 -8.33 16.36 19.70
C TYR A 390 -8.79 16.26 18.25
N LEU A 391 -7.94 15.71 17.37
CA LEU A 391 -8.21 15.52 15.95
C LEU A 391 -9.46 14.69 15.71
N VAL A 392 -9.78 13.70 16.56
CA VAL A 392 -10.99 12.89 16.44
C VAL A 392 -12.23 13.45 17.14
N SER A 393 -12.06 14.46 18.01
CA SER A 393 -13.15 15.00 18.86
C SER A 393 -13.89 16.15 18.21
N SER A 394 -13.23 17.00 17.43
CA SER A 394 -13.84 18.16 16.79
C SER A 394 -13.28 18.45 15.41
N ASP A 395 -14.00 19.24 14.64
CA ASP A 395 -13.46 19.91 13.46
C ASP A 395 -12.53 21.05 13.85
N PRO A 396 -11.53 21.38 13.01
CA PRO A 396 -10.64 22.49 13.27
C PRO A 396 -11.38 23.83 13.20
N VAL A 397 -11.05 24.74 14.13
CA VAL A 397 -11.43 26.14 14.06
C VAL A 397 -10.29 26.93 13.42
N HIS A 398 -10.53 27.43 12.21
CA HIS A 398 -9.59 28.30 11.49
C HIS A 398 -9.47 29.67 12.16
N GLN A 399 -8.25 30.19 12.23
CA GLN A 399 -7.93 31.55 12.67
C GLN A 399 -6.86 32.14 11.76
N GLN A 400 -7.17 33.28 11.14
CA GLN A 400 -6.18 34.04 10.38
C GLN A 400 -5.21 34.73 11.35
N LEU A 401 -3.90 34.46 11.23
CA LEU A 401 -2.86 35.11 12.03
C LEU A 401 -2.15 36.24 11.28
N GLY A 402 -2.24 36.25 9.96
CA GLY A 402 -1.64 37.25 9.07
C GLY A 402 -1.74 36.85 7.62
N HIS A 403 -1.10 37.59 6.70
CA HIS A 403 -1.02 37.16 5.30
C HIS A 403 -0.19 35.88 5.20
N ASN A 404 -0.74 34.83 4.57
CA ASN A 404 -0.16 33.48 4.48
C ASN A 404 0.16 32.80 5.83
N LEU A 405 -0.47 33.27 6.91
CA LEU A 405 -0.27 32.79 8.27
C LEU A 405 -1.61 32.45 8.90
N GLU A 406 -1.75 31.22 9.38
CA GLU A 406 -2.98 30.74 9.97
C GLU A 406 -2.74 29.78 11.13
N ALA A 407 -3.80 29.60 11.92
CA ALA A 407 -3.88 28.56 12.93
C ALA A 407 -5.14 27.75 12.73
N HIS A 408 -5.05 26.44 12.90
CA HIS A 408 -6.21 25.59 13.11
C HIS A 408 -6.17 25.01 14.52
N VAL A 409 -7.26 25.17 15.25
CA VAL A 409 -7.36 24.75 16.65
C VAL A 409 -8.43 23.69 16.79
N TYR A 410 -8.05 22.56 17.38
CA TYR A 410 -8.92 21.44 17.70
C TYR A 410 -9.24 21.45 19.18
N TYR A 411 -10.53 21.42 19.54
CA TYR A 411 -10.99 21.52 20.92
C TYR A 411 -11.61 20.20 21.39
N LYS A 412 -11.35 19.87 22.65
CA LYS A 412 -12.17 18.88 23.37
C LYS A 412 -13.36 19.55 24.05
N PRO A 413 -14.41 18.78 24.41
CA PRO A 413 -15.50 19.28 25.25
C PRO A 413 -15.03 19.87 26.59
N SER A 414 -13.88 19.44 27.11
CA SER A 414 -13.26 19.99 28.32
C SER A 414 -12.56 21.35 28.12
N ASN A 415 -12.62 21.92 26.92
CA ASN A 415 -11.96 23.16 26.51
C ASN A 415 -10.41 23.11 26.47
N ASN A 416 -9.81 21.92 26.55
CA ASN A 416 -8.41 21.70 26.19
C ASN A 416 -8.30 21.72 24.66
N CYS A 417 -7.13 22.12 24.13
CA CYS A 417 -6.94 22.17 22.69
C CYS A 417 -5.55 21.72 22.23
N ALA A 418 -5.50 21.31 20.97
CA ALA A 418 -4.29 21.20 20.17
C ALA A 418 -4.37 22.21 19.02
N ALA A 419 -3.23 22.76 18.60
CA ALA A 419 -3.16 23.74 17.53
C ALA A 419 -2.06 23.42 16.53
N PHE A 420 -2.31 23.78 15.28
CA PHE A 420 -1.37 23.77 14.18
C PHE A 420 -1.23 25.21 13.71
N LEU A 421 0.01 25.72 13.64
CA LEU A 421 0.30 27.08 13.18
C LEU A 421 1.08 26.98 11.88
N ALA A 422 0.47 27.42 10.78
CA ALA A 422 1.05 27.33 9.44
C ALA A 422 1.55 28.68 8.94
N ASN A 423 2.74 28.63 8.34
CA ASN A 423 3.24 29.64 7.42
C ASN A 423 3.33 29.00 6.03
N PHE A 424 2.40 29.36 5.16
CA PHE A 424 2.38 28.89 3.77
C PHE A 424 2.94 29.95 2.80
N ASP A 425 3.68 30.95 3.30
CA ASP A 425 4.56 31.76 2.47
C ASP A 425 5.80 30.92 2.11
N SER A 426 6.13 30.86 0.82
CA SER A 426 7.26 30.05 0.33
C SER A 426 8.62 30.75 0.45
N SER A 427 8.67 31.99 0.94
CA SER A 427 9.85 32.85 0.84
C SER A 427 10.24 33.55 2.14
N SER A 428 9.29 33.78 3.04
CA SER A 428 9.49 34.65 4.19
C SER A 428 9.12 33.95 5.51
N ASP A 429 10.07 33.95 6.44
CA ASP A 429 9.80 33.58 7.83
C ASP A 429 8.91 34.62 8.51
N ALA A 430 8.13 34.21 9.51
CA ALA A 430 7.24 35.10 10.23
C ALA A 430 7.23 34.84 11.73
N SER A 431 6.92 35.87 12.52
CA SER A 431 6.56 35.72 13.94
C SER A 431 5.09 36.05 14.12
N VAL A 432 4.33 35.14 14.74
CA VAL A 432 2.90 35.29 14.98
C VAL A 432 2.60 35.31 16.47
N THR A 433 1.53 36.02 16.87
CA THR A 433 1.01 35.94 18.23
C THR A 433 -0.21 35.01 18.25
N PHE A 434 -0.16 33.95 19.05
CA PHE A 434 -1.26 33.00 19.24
C PHE A 434 -1.45 32.73 20.73
N ASN A 435 -2.69 32.84 21.23
CA ASN A 435 -3.00 32.72 22.67
C ASN A 435 -2.12 33.55 23.60
N GLY A 436 -1.71 34.76 23.16
CA GLY A 436 -0.84 35.67 23.92
C GLY A 436 0.65 35.32 23.92
N ASN A 437 1.06 34.24 23.27
CA ASN A 437 2.47 33.84 23.11
C ASN A 437 2.96 34.17 21.69
N SER A 438 4.26 34.43 21.55
CA SER A 438 4.91 34.67 20.26
C SER A 438 5.56 33.38 19.73
N TYR A 439 5.31 33.05 18.47
CA TYR A 439 5.86 31.87 17.79
C TYR A 439 6.56 32.26 16.51
N PHE A 440 7.77 31.74 16.29
CA PHE A 440 8.51 31.87 15.05
C PHE A 440 8.20 30.71 14.10
N LEU A 441 7.69 31.02 12.92
CA LEU A 441 7.31 30.09 11.87
C LEU A 441 8.24 30.30 10.65
N PRO A 442 9.17 29.38 10.37
CA PRO A 442 9.91 29.38 9.12
C PRO A 442 8.98 29.41 7.89
N ALA A 443 9.46 29.91 6.77
CA ALA A 443 8.78 29.81 5.47
C ALA A 443 8.40 28.35 5.18
N TRP A 444 7.22 28.14 4.59
CA TRP A 444 6.71 26.82 4.21
C TRP A 444 6.75 25.80 5.35
N SER A 445 6.22 26.16 6.53
CA SER A 445 6.28 25.31 7.71
C SER A 445 4.99 25.28 8.53
N VAL A 446 4.76 24.17 9.23
CA VAL A 446 3.71 24.02 10.24
C VAL A 446 4.36 23.69 11.57
N SER A 447 3.98 24.41 12.64
CA SER A 447 4.31 24.09 14.02
C SER A 447 3.13 23.38 14.71
N ILE A 448 3.40 22.30 15.44
CA ILE A 448 2.39 21.49 16.15
C ILE A 448 2.48 21.73 17.66
N LEU A 449 1.35 22.08 18.26
CA LEU A 449 1.19 22.40 19.68
C LEU A 449 0.08 21.53 20.30
N PRO A 450 0.38 20.36 20.91
CA PRO A 450 -0.63 19.45 21.45
C PRO A 450 -1.40 20.02 22.66
N ASP A 451 -0.92 21.12 23.23
CA ASP A 451 -1.50 21.83 24.37
C ASP A 451 -1.83 23.30 24.05
N CYS A 452 -1.79 23.68 22.76
CA CYS A 452 -1.93 25.06 22.27
C CYS A 452 -0.91 26.07 22.83
N LYS A 453 0.20 25.61 23.43
CA LYS A 453 1.20 26.47 24.09
C LYS A 453 2.64 26.13 23.69
N ASN A 454 3.01 24.86 23.69
CA ASN A 454 4.37 24.42 23.48
C ASN A 454 4.51 23.80 22.08
N VAL A 455 5.41 24.33 21.27
CA VAL A 455 5.75 23.72 19.97
C VAL A 455 6.62 22.50 20.23
N ILE A 456 6.10 21.31 19.90
CA ILE A 456 6.86 20.05 20.01
C ILE A 456 7.51 19.64 18.70
N PHE A 457 7.02 20.16 17.58
CA PHE A 457 7.51 19.84 16.24
C PHE A 457 7.26 21.02 15.29
N ASN A 458 8.21 21.25 14.37
CA ASN A 458 8.02 22.14 13.23
C ASN A 458 8.57 21.46 11.97
N THR A 459 7.79 21.49 10.89
CA THR A 459 8.09 20.72 9.67
C THR A 459 9.39 21.15 8.98
N ALA A 460 9.86 22.39 9.16
CA ALA A 460 11.11 22.88 8.58
C ALA A 460 12.33 22.77 9.52
N LYS A 461 12.14 22.38 10.79
CA LYS A 461 13.23 22.24 11.77
C LYS A 461 13.65 20.79 11.92
N VAL A 462 14.45 20.30 10.97
CA VAL A 462 14.98 18.93 10.97
C VAL A 462 16.06 18.77 12.05
N VAL A 463 15.74 18.03 13.10
CA VAL A 463 16.68 17.75 14.22
C VAL A 463 17.46 16.45 14.04
N THR A 464 16.94 15.54 13.23
CA THR A 464 17.59 14.26 12.95
C THR A 464 18.88 14.46 12.16
N GLN A 465 19.97 13.88 12.66
CA GLN A 465 21.26 13.95 11.98
C GLN A 465 21.13 13.29 10.61
N ARG A 466 21.53 14.02 9.56
CA ARG A 466 21.79 13.40 8.26
C ARG A 466 22.97 12.45 8.47
N HIS A 467 22.81 11.18 8.17
CA HIS A 467 23.98 10.32 8.02
C HIS A 467 24.72 10.81 6.77
N ILE A 468 25.82 11.54 6.96
CA ILE A 468 26.71 11.92 5.86
C ILE A 468 27.36 10.62 5.40
N GLY A 469 26.82 10.05 4.31
CA GLY A 469 27.17 8.74 3.81
C GLY A 469 26.01 7.74 3.93
N ASP A 470 24.88 8.03 3.27
CA ASP A 470 24.00 6.97 2.72
C ASP A 470 24.91 5.83 2.30
N ALA A 471 24.70 4.63 2.86
CA ALA A 471 25.60 3.50 2.81
C ALA A 471 26.38 3.53 1.49
N SER A 472 27.57 4.13 1.53
CA SER A 472 28.29 4.37 0.28
C SER A 472 28.44 2.99 -0.31
N PHE A 473 28.02 2.78 -1.55
CA PHE A 473 28.40 1.57 -2.27
C PHE A 473 29.92 1.55 -2.24
N ALA A 474 30.46 0.88 -1.22
CA ALA A 474 31.87 0.75 -1.02
C ALA A 474 32.26 -0.13 -2.18
N ARG A 475 32.98 0.44 -3.13
CA ARG A 475 33.56 -0.32 -4.22
C ARG A 475 34.63 -1.20 -3.59
N SER A 476 34.22 -2.32 -3.00
CA SER A 476 35.14 -3.27 -2.42
C SER A 476 35.88 -3.92 -3.58
N THR A 477 37.16 -3.59 -3.70
CA THR A 477 38.08 -4.30 -4.61
C THR A 477 38.49 -5.65 -4.04
N THR A 478 38.20 -5.89 -2.75
CA THR A 478 38.33 -7.19 -2.09
C THR A 478 36.98 -7.88 -2.09
N VAL A 479 36.78 -8.77 -3.05
CA VAL A 479 35.76 -9.82 -2.95
C VAL A 479 36.19 -10.66 -1.75
N ASP A 480 35.42 -10.65 -0.66
CA ASP A 480 35.64 -11.59 0.44
C ASP A 480 35.69 -13.00 -0.15
N GLY A 481 36.73 -13.78 0.20
CA GLY A 481 37.14 -15.02 -0.45
C GLY A 481 36.11 -16.17 -0.51
N ILE A 482 34.86 -15.91 -0.16
CA ILE A 482 33.71 -16.81 -0.34
C ILE A 482 33.07 -16.64 -1.73
N LEU A 483 33.18 -15.46 -2.37
CA LEU A 483 32.79 -15.22 -3.77
C LEU A 483 34.01 -15.12 -4.71
N GLY A 484 35.21 -15.38 -4.16
CA GLY A 484 36.50 -15.34 -4.85
C GLY A 484 36.83 -16.58 -5.68
N ALA A 485 35.84 -17.39 -6.05
CA ALA A 485 35.99 -18.12 -7.29
C ALA A 485 35.81 -17.06 -8.39
N THR A 486 36.90 -16.72 -9.09
CA THR A 486 36.74 -16.19 -10.45
C THR A 486 35.96 -17.25 -11.21
N SER A 487 34.64 -17.17 -11.18
CA SER A 487 33.83 -17.95 -12.09
C SER A 487 34.33 -17.56 -13.47
N PRO A 488 34.90 -18.49 -14.25
CA PRO A 488 35.47 -18.15 -15.52
C PRO A 488 34.33 -17.64 -16.40
N TRP A 489 34.28 -16.33 -16.63
CA TRP A 489 33.30 -15.73 -17.53
C TRP A 489 33.37 -16.43 -18.88
N SER A 490 32.29 -17.12 -19.25
CA SER A 490 32.06 -17.57 -20.60
C SER A 490 31.19 -16.56 -21.34
N TRP A 491 31.33 -16.50 -22.66
CA TRP A 491 30.48 -15.67 -23.51
C TRP A 491 29.86 -16.54 -24.60
N TYR A 492 28.67 -16.15 -25.03
CA TYR A 492 27.99 -16.69 -26.19
C TYR A 492 27.63 -15.53 -27.09
N ASN A 493 27.98 -15.61 -28.37
CA ASN A 493 27.59 -14.60 -29.33
C ASN A 493 26.22 -14.98 -29.89
N GLU A 494 25.19 -14.28 -29.42
CA GLU A 494 23.83 -14.42 -29.95
C GLU A 494 23.84 -14.15 -31.46
N GLU A 495 23.37 -15.11 -32.25
CA GLU A 495 23.32 -14.94 -33.70
C GLU A 495 22.33 -13.82 -34.07
N VAL A 496 22.77 -12.90 -34.92
CA VAL A 496 21.92 -11.79 -35.37
C VAL A 496 20.93 -12.29 -36.41
N GLY A 497 19.65 -12.06 -36.16
CA GLY A 497 18.57 -12.36 -37.09
C GLY A 497 17.72 -13.55 -36.66
N ILE A 498 17.06 -14.18 -37.63
CA ILE A 498 16.07 -15.23 -37.37
C ILE A 498 16.73 -16.59 -37.53
N TRP A 499 16.95 -17.30 -36.43
CA TRP A 499 17.60 -18.62 -36.41
C TRP A 499 16.79 -19.68 -35.63
N GLY A 500 15.61 -19.33 -35.10
CA GLY A 500 14.74 -20.24 -34.33
C GLY A 500 13.58 -20.86 -35.13
N ASN A 501 13.10 -22.02 -34.67
CA ASN A 501 11.94 -22.74 -35.23
C ASN A 501 10.59 -22.02 -35.03
N ASN A 502 10.56 -20.97 -34.20
CA ASN A 502 9.35 -20.19 -33.90
C ASN A 502 9.14 -19.02 -34.87
N SER A 503 9.89 -18.97 -35.98
CA SER A 503 9.72 -17.95 -37.01
C SER A 503 8.55 -18.25 -37.94
N TYR A 504 7.83 -17.21 -38.34
CA TYR A 504 6.71 -17.32 -39.28
C TYR A 504 6.62 -16.09 -40.16
N THR A 505 5.96 -16.23 -41.31
CA THR A 505 5.79 -15.14 -42.29
C THR A 505 4.34 -14.68 -42.34
N LYS A 506 4.15 -13.36 -42.46
CA LYS A 506 2.85 -12.72 -42.67
C LYS A 506 3.01 -11.57 -43.67
N PRO A 507 2.07 -11.36 -44.60
CA PRO A 507 2.00 -10.13 -45.36
C PRO A 507 1.71 -8.94 -44.42
N GLY A 508 2.62 -7.97 -44.36
CA GLY A 508 2.49 -6.75 -43.55
C GLY A 508 3.23 -6.80 -42.21
N LEU A 509 3.23 -5.65 -41.52
CA LEU A 509 3.82 -5.51 -40.18
C LEU A 509 2.83 -6.02 -39.13
N LEU A 510 3.37 -6.71 -38.13
CA LEU A 510 2.62 -7.14 -36.95
C LEU A 510 2.86 -6.15 -35.81
N GLU A 511 1.95 -6.14 -34.83
CA GLU A 511 2.15 -5.42 -33.58
C GLU A 511 2.88 -6.34 -32.60
N GLN A 512 3.81 -5.79 -31.80
CA GLN A 512 4.74 -6.55 -30.99
C GLN A 512 4.05 -7.32 -29.87
N ILE A 513 3.18 -6.68 -29.08
CA ILE A 513 2.46 -7.33 -27.97
C ILE A 513 1.60 -8.48 -28.50
N ASN A 514 0.93 -8.27 -29.63
CA ASN A 514 0.12 -9.29 -30.27
C ASN A 514 0.94 -10.46 -30.80
N THR A 515 2.22 -10.25 -31.08
CA THR A 515 3.14 -11.27 -31.58
C THR A 515 3.84 -12.01 -30.45
N THR A 516 4.48 -11.29 -29.54
CA THR A 516 5.27 -11.88 -28.45
C THR A 516 4.41 -12.36 -27.30
N LYS A 517 3.19 -11.85 -27.16
CA LYS A 517 2.30 -12.11 -26.01
C LYS A 517 3.00 -11.78 -24.68
N ASP A 518 3.87 -10.77 -24.66
CA ASP A 518 4.72 -10.39 -23.53
C ASP A 518 5.54 -11.54 -22.95
N THR A 519 5.86 -12.56 -23.75
CA THR A 519 6.76 -13.66 -23.33
C THR A 519 8.23 -13.27 -23.45
N SER A 520 8.54 -12.22 -24.23
CA SER A 520 9.87 -11.64 -24.41
C SER A 520 9.76 -10.16 -24.73
N ASP A 521 10.79 -9.40 -24.34
CA ASP A 521 10.97 -7.99 -24.69
C ASP A 521 11.37 -7.81 -26.16
N PHE A 522 11.85 -8.89 -26.80
CA PHE A 522 12.45 -8.85 -28.12
C PHE A 522 11.53 -9.46 -29.19
N LEU A 523 11.48 -8.82 -30.35
CA LEU A 523 10.85 -9.33 -31.56
C LEU A 523 11.67 -8.97 -32.79
N TRP A 524 12.10 -9.98 -33.54
CA TRP A 524 12.79 -9.78 -34.82
C TRP A 524 11.80 -9.53 -35.95
N TYR A 525 11.93 -8.38 -36.61
CA TYR A 525 11.27 -8.11 -37.89
C TYR A 525 12.29 -8.25 -39.03
N SER A 526 11.99 -9.10 -40.00
CA SER A 526 12.77 -9.24 -41.23
C SER A 526 11.88 -9.17 -42.46
N THR A 527 12.31 -8.45 -43.48
CA THR A 527 11.75 -8.50 -44.84
C THR A 527 12.84 -8.93 -45.81
N ARG A 528 12.45 -9.60 -46.90
CA ARG A 528 13.35 -9.87 -48.02
C ARG A 528 13.40 -8.67 -48.97
#